data_AF-A0A8C7X4G3-F1
#
_entry.id   AF-A0A8C7X4G3-F1
#
_cell.length_a   1.000
_cell.length_b   1.000
_cell.length_c   1.000
_cell.angle_alpha   90.00
_cell.angle_beta   90.00
_cell.angle_gamma   90.00
#
_symmetry.space_group_name_H-M   'P 1'
#
loop_
_entity.id
_entity.type
_entity.pdbx_description
1 polymer ?
#
loop_
_entity_poly.entity_id
_entity_poly.type
_entity_poly.pdbx_seq_one_letter_code
_entity_poly.pdbx_strand_id
1 'polypeptide(L)' 'IASYSKDHGERVVPRFKGKVLISSFGMQNSSIIVRNVSEEDGGCFLCLFNADPEGTLKGRTCLQVYGKKLPS' A
#
# COMPACT_ATOMS: atom_id res chain seq x y z
N ILE A 1 -0.82 4.93 -5.39
CA ILE A 1 -1.65 3.70 -5.21
C ILE A 1 -2.78 4.00 -4.24
N ALA A 2 -2.43 4.45 -3.02
CA ALA A 2 -3.37 4.97 -2.05
C ALA A 2 -2.68 6.07 -1.21
N SER A 3 -3.43 6.96 -0.59
CA SER A 3 -2.96 7.99 0.35
C SER A 3 -3.99 8.24 1.45
N TYR A 4 -3.54 8.63 2.63
CA TYR A 4 -4.41 9.02 3.74
C TYR A 4 -3.97 10.37 4.32
N SER A 5 -4.93 11.19 4.73
CA SER A 5 -4.71 12.39 5.55
C SER A 5 -5.91 12.59 6.46
N LYS A 6 -5.74 13.33 7.56
CA LYS A 6 -6.88 13.65 8.44
C LYS A 6 -7.95 14.46 7.72
N ASP A 7 -7.54 15.42 6.89
CA ASP A 7 -8.46 16.38 6.26
C ASP A 7 -9.22 15.80 5.07
N HIS A 8 -8.62 14.85 4.35
CA HIS A 8 -9.22 14.27 3.14
C HIS A 8 -9.56 12.78 3.26
N GLY A 9 -9.27 12.16 4.41
CA GLY A 9 -9.45 10.74 4.63
C GLY A 9 -8.62 9.87 3.67
N GLU A 10 -9.09 8.64 3.45
CA GLU A 10 -8.49 7.70 2.50
C GLU A 10 -8.82 8.08 1.05
N ARG A 11 -7.81 8.00 0.19
CA ARG A 11 -7.97 8.10 -1.27
C ARG A 11 -7.23 6.95 -1.94
N VAL A 12 -7.96 6.14 -2.70
CA VAL A 12 -7.41 5.04 -3.51
C VAL A 12 -7.62 5.37 -4.98
N VAL A 13 -6.59 5.17 -5.81
CA VAL A 13 -6.68 5.38 -7.27
C VAL A 13 -7.78 4.47 -7.83
N PRO A 14 -8.65 4.93 -8.75
CA PRO A 14 -9.81 4.17 -9.21
C PRO A 14 -9.53 2.71 -9.59
N ARG A 15 -8.44 2.44 -10.31
CA ARG A 15 -8.04 1.09 -10.73
C ARG A 15 -7.72 0.12 -9.59
N PHE A 16 -7.46 0.63 -8.39
CA PHE A 16 -7.10 -0.15 -7.21
C PHE A 16 -8.21 -0.18 -6.14
N LYS A 17 -9.36 0.47 -6.38
CA LYS A 17 -10.48 0.47 -5.44
C LYS A 17 -10.94 -0.97 -5.15
N GLY A 18 -11.18 -1.28 -3.88
CA GLY A 18 -11.56 -2.63 -3.42
C GLY A 18 -10.42 -3.64 -3.36
N LYS A 19 -9.36 -3.45 -4.13
CA LYS A 19 -8.14 -4.28 -4.12
C LYS A 19 -7.13 -3.80 -3.08
N VAL A 20 -6.84 -2.50 -3.06
CA VAL A 20 -5.96 -1.87 -2.08
C VAL A 20 -6.80 -1.14 -1.04
N LEU A 21 -6.49 -1.39 0.24
CA LEU A 21 -7.06 -0.67 1.37
C LEU A 21 -5.93 -0.04 2.17
N ILE A 22 -6.19 1.12 2.75
CA ILE A 22 -5.32 1.68 3.79
C ILE A 22 -5.81 1.18 5.15
N SER A 23 -4.92 0.54 5.88
CA SER A 23 -5.14 0.15 7.27
C SER A 23 -4.21 0.96 8.16
N SER A 24 -4.74 2.02 8.75
CA SER A 24 -4.22 2.56 10.00
C SER A 24 -5.19 3.56 10.60
N PHE A 25 -5.43 3.39 11.89
CA PHE A 25 -6.31 4.21 12.70
C PHE A 25 -5.51 5.08 13.70
N GLY A 26 -4.35 5.61 13.28
CA GLY A 26 -3.52 6.47 14.11
C GLY A 26 -2.42 7.22 13.34
N MET A 27 -1.95 8.34 13.90
CA MET A 27 -0.97 9.23 13.25
C MET A 27 0.41 8.61 13.01
N GLN A 28 0.79 7.54 13.70
CA GLN A 28 2.20 7.11 13.78
C GLN A 28 2.56 5.94 12.87
N ASN A 29 1.56 5.27 12.30
CA ASN A 29 1.73 4.06 11.51
C ASN A 29 0.74 4.12 10.35
N SER A 30 1.11 3.55 9.21
CA SER A 30 0.26 3.48 8.02
C SER A 30 0.62 2.22 7.27
N SER A 31 -0.35 1.31 7.12
CA SER A 31 -0.18 0.09 6.36
C SER A 31 -1.12 0.09 5.17
N ILE A 32 -0.72 -0.60 4.11
CA ILE A 32 -1.60 -0.93 2.99
C ILE A 32 -1.90 -2.43 3.01
N ILE A 33 -3.12 -2.79 2.66
CA ILE A 33 -3.55 -4.17 2.48
C ILE A 33 -3.84 -4.35 0.99
N VAL A 34 -3.20 -5.35 0.37
CA VAL A 34 -3.47 -5.76 -1.01
C VAL A 34 -4.27 -7.06 -0.96
N ARG A 35 -5.52 -7.03 -1.42
CA ARG A 35 -6.42 -8.19 -1.47
C ARG A 35 -6.31 -8.91 -2.81
N ASN A 36 -6.64 -10.20 -2.81
CA ASN A 36 -6.67 -11.04 -4.03
C ASN A 36 -5.40 -10.84 -4.87
N VAL A 37 -4.25 -11.02 -4.23
CA VAL A 37 -2.92 -10.83 -4.82
C VAL A 37 -2.73 -11.79 -5.99
N SER A 38 -2.18 -11.26 -7.07
CA SER A 38 -1.81 -11.95 -8.30
C SER A 38 -0.36 -11.64 -8.67
N GLU A 39 0.22 -12.37 -9.62
CA GLU A 39 1.60 -12.13 -10.07
C GLU A 39 1.81 -10.70 -10.58
N GLU A 40 0.79 -10.09 -11.17
CA GLU A 40 0.80 -8.69 -11.66
C GLU A 40 0.93 -7.64 -10.54
N ASP A 41 0.61 -8.00 -9.30
CA ASP A 41 0.78 -7.12 -8.14
C ASP A 41 2.21 -7.12 -7.61
N GLY A 42 3.05 -8.04 -8.13
CA GLY A 42 4.47 -8.09 -7.84
C GLY A 42 5.16 -6.79 -8.22
N GLY A 43 6.00 -6.27 -7.32
CA GLY A 43 6.66 -5.00 -7.53
C GLY A 43 7.08 -4.34 -6.22
N CYS A 44 7.79 -3.22 -6.34
CA CYS A 44 8.22 -2.45 -5.19
C CYS A 44 7.27 -1.29 -4.91
N PHE A 45 6.83 -1.22 -3.66
CA PHE A 45 5.97 -0.19 -3.13
C PHE A 45 6.81 0.84 -2.39
N LEU A 46 6.65 2.10 -2.77
CA LEU A 46 7.21 3.25 -2.07
C LEU A 46 6.14 3.84 -1.15
N CYS A 47 6.44 3.88 0.14
CA CYS A 47 5.68 4.59 1.15
C CYS A 47 6.34 5.95 1.40
N LEU A 48 5.53 7.00 1.37
CA LEU A 48 5.93 8.36 1.72
C LEU A 48 5.11 8.78 2.92
N PHE A 49 5.79 9.16 4.00
CA PHE A 49 5.17 9.64 5.21
C PHE A 49 5.66 11.05 5.48
N ASN A 50 4.77 12.03 5.37
CA ASN A 50 5.10 13.43 5.61
C ASN A 50 4.93 13.70 7.11
N ALA A 51 6.05 13.87 7.82
CA ALA A 51 6.11 14.27 9.22
C ALA A 51 6.57 15.72 9.29
N ASP A 52 5.87 16.57 10.05
CA ASP A 52 6.32 17.95 10.30
C ASP A 52 6.83 18.02 11.74
N PRO A 53 8.06 18.52 12.00
CA PRO A 53 8.98 19.19 11.08
C PRO A 53 9.98 18.29 10.33
N GLU A 54 9.99 16.98 10.56
CA GLU A 54 11.04 16.06 10.06
C GLU A 54 11.12 15.92 8.52
N GLY A 55 10.09 16.37 7.82
CA GLY A 55 9.94 16.25 6.38
C GLY A 55 9.40 14.89 5.92
N THR A 56 9.62 14.57 4.64
CA THR A 56 9.14 13.32 4.04
C THR A 56 10.05 12.14 4.39
N LEU A 57 9.57 11.25 5.23
CA LEU A 57 10.14 9.94 5.48
C LEU A 57 9.78 8.98 4.33
N LYS A 58 10.72 8.13 3.93
CA LYS A 58 10.56 7.18 2.82
C LYS A 58 10.77 5.76 3.30
N GLY A 59 9.82 4.89 3.00
CA GLY A 59 9.94 3.44 3.19
C GLY A 59 9.77 2.72 1.86
N ARG A 60 10.54 1.67 1.61
CA ARG A 60 10.40 0.84 0.41
C ARG A 60 10.25 -0.62 0.82
N THR A 61 9.28 -1.30 0.24
CA THR A 61 9.12 -2.75 0.35
C THR A 61 8.86 -3.34 -1.02
N CYS A 62 9.24 -4.59 -1.27
CA CYS A 62 8.99 -5.27 -2.54
C CYS A 62 8.17 -6.53 -2.30
N LEU A 63 7.07 -6.65 -3.03
CA LEU A 63 6.20 -7.82 -3.04
C LEU A 63 6.63 -8.74 -4.17
N GLN A 64 6.95 -9.98 -3.85
CA GLN A 64 7.16 -11.05 -4.81
C GLN A 64 6.04 -12.07 -4.65
N VAL A 65 5.41 -12.44 -5.76
CA VAL A 65 4.27 -13.35 -5.78
C VAL A 65 4.65 -14.53 -6.67
N TYR A 66 4.40 -15.74 -6.19
CA TYR A 66 4.73 -16.97 -6.90
C TYR A 66 3.47 -17.84 -7.02
N GLY A 67 3.13 -18.24 -8.24
CA GLY A 67 2.12 -19.26 -8.47
C GLY A 67 2.62 -20.65 -8.07
N LYS A 68 1.84 -21.38 -7.28
CA LYS A 68 2.06 -22.81 -7.10
C LYS A 68 1.53 -23.54 -8.33
N LYS A 69 2.42 -23.95 -9.25
CA LYS A 69 2.03 -24.92 -10.28
C LYS A 69 1.75 -26.24 -9.59
N LEU A 70 0.47 -26.64 -9.51
CA LEU A 70 0.13 -28.00 -9.11
C LEU A 70 0.57 -28.94 -10.25
N PRO A 71 1.33 -30.00 -9.95
CA PRO A 71 1.63 -31.01 -10.96
C PRO A 71 0.31 -31.62 -11.46
N SER A 72 0.21 -31.77 -12.79
CA SER A 72 -0.88 -32.45 -13.50
C SER A 72 -0.94 -33.93 -13.18
#